data_AF-A0A3C0A3H2-F1
#
_entry.id   AF-A0A3C0A3H2-F1
#
_cell.length_a   1.000
_cell.length_b   1.000
_cell.length_c   1.000
_cell.angle_alpha   90.00
_cell.angle_beta   90.00
_cell.angle_gamma   90.00
#
_symmetry.space_group_name_H-M   'P 1'
#
loop_
_entity.id
_entity.type
_entity.pdbx_description
1 polymer ?
#
loop_
_entity_poly.entity_id
_entity_poly.type
_entity_poly.pdbx_seq_one_letter_code
_entity_poly.pdbx_strand_id
1 'polypeptide(L)'
;MHKSFLMEKKYNYIFWVKWFFRAALPAVLLVSFSASGFSLEQDIKPVNVNEAEYSALKDRLSVSLFFRGELADRIIDAGLQGRLLELQGGETHSEVRGALLDWIKKNPDKAANLYFYLSRHGSYGVMPAEIKYSKPSWELNPRFLGLIKALKAAAGDRGMSDETLNLSAARLFEGPQVPPEARGIEPDRARAEGTAFFSGYADYKLNRAGLEKELKNLRGWTDSLRDGKETGDASETQRRLFDEAFSAYGAFTAAASAFKSRSALTAGESAGLEKSRRVLKGKLAALTLYEMAGRVHKAAGGLGREDVELIGEAKLLSGNFEKAAGELEAGLYAPGEMARVLRAAGHARAVFCARAGAVKTLSALSLRLERAAGFSCLYDYLFSVYFERFYPDSDCVRARGALQGGEALLRSASARLGRGAPGELGGDLSAELAAFIGSVEIVEKISVFNRRAQFFLWGLIFRPFELEVSASAGKLKFKPAFTFFEITLVK
;
A
#
# COMPACT_ATOMS: atom_id res chain seq x y z
N MET A 1 -21.00 -25.95 -72.56
CA MET A 1 -20.48 -24.59 -72.31
C MET A 1 -20.66 -24.13 -70.84
N HIS A 2 -20.35 -24.95 -69.84
CA HIS A 2 -20.49 -24.57 -68.42
C HIS A 2 -19.31 -24.97 -67.50
N LYS A 3 -18.27 -25.62 -68.03
CA LYS A 3 -17.07 -25.99 -67.25
C LYS A 3 -15.92 -24.97 -67.37
N SER A 4 -15.90 -24.13 -68.41
CA SER A 4 -14.81 -23.15 -68.61
C SER A 4 -14.96 -21.89 -67.75
N PHE A 5 -16.16 -21.57 -67.26
CA PHE A 5 -16.41 -20.34 -66.48
C PHE A 5 -16.06 -20.47 -64.98
N LEU A 6 -15.89 -21.70 -64.48
CA LEU A 6 -15.58 -21.98 -63.06
C LEU A 6 -14.08 -22.05 -62.76
N MET A 7 -13.23 -22.25 -63.78
CA MET A 7 -11.76 -22.25 -63.61
C MET A 7 -11.18 -20.83 -63.56
N GLU A 8 -11.77 -19.87 -64.28
CA GLU A 8 -11.32 -18.47 -64.26
C GLU A 8 -11.59 -17.75 -62.94
N LYS A 9 -12.67 -18.10 -62.22
CA LYS A 9 -12.98 -17.51 -60.90
C LYS A 9 -12.05 -17.98 -59.79
N LYS A 10 -11.56 -19.23 -59.83
CA LYS A 10 -10.61 -19.75 -58.82
C LYS A 10 -9.21 -19.15 -58.96
N TYR A 11 -8.76 -18.88 -60.18
CA TYR A 11 -7.46 -18.24 -60.42
C TYR A 11 -7.47 -16.76 -60.02
N ASN A 12 -8.57 -16.03 -60.28
CA ASN A 12 -8.70 -14.64 -59.85
C ASN A 12 -8.79 -14.47 -58.33
N TYR A 13 -9.38 -15.42 -57.60
CA TYR A 13 -9.48 -15.34 -56.13
C TYR A 13 -8.12 -15.53 -55.44
N ILE A 14 -7.30 -16.48 -55.90
CA ILE A 14 -5.96 -16.72 -55.35
C ILE A 14 -5.00 -15.57 -55.71
N PHE A 15 -5.16 -14.98 -56.90
CA PHE A 15 -4.38 -13.81 -57.32
C PHE A 15 -4.74 -12.57 -56.50
N TRP A 16 -6.04 -12.31 -56.26
CA TRP A 16 -6.49 -11.21 -55.41
C TRP A 16 -6.03 -11.36 -53.96
N VAL A 17 -6.11 -12.56 -53.36
CA VAL A 17 -5.64 -12.79 -51.98
C VAL A 17 -4.12 -12.58 -51.85
N LYS A 18 -3.31 -13.03 -52.82
CA LYS A 18 -1.85 -12.79 -52.83
C LYS A 18 -1.49 -11.32 -53.04
N TRP A 19 -2.25 -10.60 -53.86
CA TRP A 19 -2.04 -9.17 -54.12
C TRP A 19 -2.47 -8.31 -52.91
N PHE A 20 -3.58 -8.66 -52.26
CA PHE A 20 -4.08 -7.99 -51.05
C PHE A 20 -3.09 -8.12 -49.88
N PHE A 21 -2.52 -9.31 -49.66
CA PHE A 21 -1.51 -9.54 -48.62
C PHE A 21 -0.17 -8.82 -48.89
N ARG A 22 0.19 -8.58 -50.15
CA ARG A 22 1.40 -7.81 -50.50
C ARG A 22 1.21 -6.30 -50.41
N ALA A 23 0.00 -5.78 -50.59
CA ALA A 23 -0.28 -4.35 -50.58
C ALA A 23 -0.75 -3.80 -49.21
N ALA A 24 -1.42 -4.60 -48.37
CA ALA A 24 -1.96 -4.15 -47.09
C ALA A 24 -0.94 -4.23 -45.93
N LEU A 25 0.04 -5.14 -45.99
CA LEU A 25 1.05 -5.32 -44.94
C LEU A 25 1.99 -4.10 -44.74
N PRO A 26 2.44 -3.39 -45.80
CA PRO A 26 3.30 -2.22 -45.66
C PRO A 26 2.56 -0.98 -45.09
N ALA A 27 1.26 -0.84 -45.40
CA ALA A 27 0.47 0.31 -44.97
C ALA A 27 0.16 0.31 -43.46
N VAL A 28 0.11 -0.87 -42.84
CA VAL A 28 -0.12 -1.02 -41.38
C VAL A 28 1.17 -0.80 -40.57
N LEU A 29 2.35 -1.06 -41.15
CA LEU A 29 3.65 -0.87 -40.49
C LEU A 29 4.08 0.60 -40.42
N LEU A 30 3.57 1.47 -41.28
CA LEU A 30 3.96 2.89 -41.35
C LEU A 30 3.28 3.80 -40.31
N VAL A 31 2.26 3.32 -39.58
CA VAL A 31 1.42 4.18 -38.71
C VAL A 31 1.77 4.04 -37.21
N SER A 32 2.63 3.09 -36.82
CA SER A 32 2.94 2.80 -35.41
C SER A 32 4.02 3.70 -34.76
N PHE A 33 4.55 4.70 -35.47
CA PHE A 33 5.65 5.56 -34.99
C PHE A 33 5.24 7.03 -34.88
N SER A 34 4.37 7.37 -33.92
CA SER A 34 4.25 8.75 -33.41
C SER A 34 3.37 8.82 -32.16
N ALA A 35 3.88 8.38 -31.01
CA ALA A 35 3.28 8.72 -29.71
C ALA A 35 4.31 8.57 -28.59
N SER A 36 5.17 9.57 -28.44
CA SER A 36 6.01 9.73 -27.25
C SER A 36 5.83 11.16 -26.75
N GLY A 37 5.37 11.31 -25.52
CA GLY A 37 5.35 12.61 -24.83
C GLY A 37 4.07 12.90 -24.04
N PHE A 38 3.81 12.14 -22.98
CA PHE A 38 3.00 12.63 -21.85
C PHE A 38 3.93 12.75 -20.63
N SER A 39 4.23 13.98 -20.21
CA SER A 39 4.77 14.28 -18.89
C SER A 39 3.69 14.98 -18.10
N LEU A 40 3.16 14.29 -17.08
CA LEU A 40 2.22 14.83 -16.11
C LEU A 40 3.04 15.32 -14.92
N GLU A 41 3.08 16.64 -14.75
CA GLU A 41 3.69 17.32 -13.62
C GLU A 41 2.84 17.02 -12.37
N GLN A 42 3.37 16.17 -11.48
CA GLN A 42 2.76 15.94 -10.16
C GLN A 42 3.46 16.80 -9.12
N ASP A 43 2.71 17.76 -8.59
CA ASP A 43 3.07 18.56 -7.42
C ASP A 43 3.16 17.66 -6.18
N ILE A 44 4.37 17.45 -5.63
CA ILE A 44 4.60 16.62 -4.43
C ILE A 44 5.12 17.49 -3.29
N LYS A 45 4.39 17.47 -2.17
CA LYS A 45 4.73 18.14 -0.91
C LYS A 45 5.98 17.52 -0.24
N PRO A 46 6.85 18.30 0.41
CA PRO A 46 8.09 17.80 0.99
C PRO A 46 7.87 16.91 2.22
N VAL A 47 8.58 15.78 2.27
CA VAL A 47 8.68 14.86 3.41
C VAL A 47 10.00 15.10 4.15
N ASN A 48 9.90 15.29 5.48
CA ASN A 48 10.98 15.57 6.42
C ASN A 48 12.09 14.51 6.39
N VAL A 49 13.34 14.94 6.20
CA VAL A 49 14.55 14.11 6.38
C VAL A 49 14.89 14.05 7.87
N ASN A 50 15.29 12.88 8.37
CA ASN A 50 15.73 12.67 9.75
C ASN A 50 17.11 13.34 9.99
N GLU A 51 17.23 14.20 11.01
CA GLU A 51 18.41 15.04 11.26
C GLU A 51 19.70 14.23 11.51
N ALA A 52 19.56 13.05 12.12
CA ALA A 52 20.69 12.14 12.39
C ALA A 52 21.29 11.51 11.13
N GLU A 53 20.48 11.29 10.09
CA GLU A 53 20.97 10.75 8.80
C GLU A 53 21.69 11.82 8.00
N TYR A 54 21.23 13.06 8.10
CA TYR A 54 21.86 14.22 7.44
C TYR A 54 23.25 14.50 8.04
N SER A 55 23.38 14.54 9.36
CA SER A 55 24.68 14.75 10.02
C SER A 55 25.65 13.61 9.73
N ALA A 56 25.21 12.35 9.81
CA ALA A 56 26.05 11.20 9.50
C ALA A 56 26.54 11.21 8.04
N LEU A 57 25.70 11.61 7.08
CA LEU A 57 26.10 11.72 5.68
C LEU A 57 27.08 12.87 5.47
N LYS A 58 26.84 14.03 6.09
CA LYS A 58 27.76 15.18 6.04
C LYS A 58 29.14 14.79 6.55
N ASP A 59 29.22 14.07 7.66
CA ASP A 59 30.48 13.60 8.25
C ASP A 59 31.16 12.56 7.35
N ARG A 60 30.39 11.68 6.71
CA ARG A 60 30.93 10.74 5.71
C ARG A 60 31.46 11.45 4.47
N LEU A 61 30.79 12.48 3.97
CA LEU A 61 31.23 13.25 2.80
C LEU A 61 32.47 14.10 3.12
N SER A 62 32.64 14.55 4.36
CA SER A 62 33.84 15.31 4.75
C SER A 62 35.07 14.40 4.94
N VAL A 63 34.88 13.18 5.47
CA VAL A 63 35.97 12.27 5.81
C VAL A 63 36.29 11.28 4.68
N SER A 64 35.29 10.66 4.05
CA SER A 64 35.50 9.56 3.10
C SER A 64 35.66 10.04 1.66
N LEU A 65 36.74 9.62 0.99
CA LEU A 65 36.95 9.85 -0.45
C LEU A 65 35.95 9.04 -1.29
N PHE A 66 35.61 7.84 -0.85
CA PHE A 66 34.69 6.94 -1.56
C PHE A 66 33.31 7.58 -1.73
N PHE A 67 32.71 8.09 -0.65
CA PHE A 67 31.39 8.74 -0.70
C PHE A 67 31.41 10.02 -1.55
N ARG A 68 32.54 10.75 -1.58
CA ARG A 68 32.71 11.90 -2.45
C ARG A 68 32.79 11.48 -3.92
N GLY A 69 33.49 10.38 -4.22
CA GLY A 69 33.58 9.81 -5.56
C GLY A 69 32.21 9.38 -6.09
N GLU A 70 31.45 8.66 -5.27
CA GLU A 70 30.10 8.22 -5.61
C GLU A 70 29.17 9.41 -5.88
N LEU A 71 29.20 10.44 -5.03
CA LEU A 71 28.40 11.65 -5.26
C LEU A 71 28.87 12.42 -6.50
N ALA A 72 30.17 12.51 -6.76
CA ALA A 72 30.70 13.17 -7.95
C ALA A 72 30.24 12.46 -9.24
N ASP A 73 30.26 11.13 -9.26
CA ASP A 73 29.78 10.34 -10.40
C ASP A 73 28.28 10.56 -10.63
N ARG A 74 27.48 10.53 -9.56
CA ARG A 74 26.03 10.84 -9.64
C ARG A 74 25.74 12.25 -10.15
N ILE A 75 26.58 13.24 -9.82
CA ILE A 75 26.45 14.61 -10.32
C ILE A 75 26.72 14.67 -11.83
N ILE A 76 27.73 13.93 -12.30
CA ILE A 76 28.10 13.85 -13.72
C ILE A 76 27.01 13.11 -14.50
N ASP A 77 26.53 11.97 -14.00
CA ASP A 77 25.45 11.20 -14.60
C ASP A 77 24.15 12.00 -14.71
N ALA A 78 23.90 12.90 -13.75
CA ALA A 78 22.77 13.82 -13.76
C ALA A 78 23.01 15.08 -14.64
N GLY A 79 24.19 15.25 -15.24
CA GLY A 79 24.53 16.40 -16.08
C GLY A 79 24.62 17.73 -15.31
N LEU A 80 24.88 17.69 -13.99
CA LEU A 80 24.83 18.87 -13.11
C LEU A 80 26.19 19.56 -12.90
N GLN A 81 27.28 19.02 -13.47
CA GLN A 81 28.64 19.52 -13.27
C GLN A 81 28.81 21.00 -13.64
N GLY A 82 28.21 21.47 -14.74
CA GLY A 82 28.32 22.86 -15.21
C GLY A 82 27.55 23.89 -14.38
N ARG A 83 26.73 23.46 -13.42
CA ARG A 83 26.05 24.35 -12.47
C ARG A 83 26.80 24.51 -11.15
N LEU A 84 27.66 23.56 -10.81
CA LEU A 84 28.46 23.56 -9.58
C LEU A 84 29.87 24.07 -9.81
N LEU A 85 30.40 23.85 -11.01
CA LEU A 85 31.72 24.23 -11.45
C LEU A 85 31.62 25.14 -12.68
N GLU A 86 32.49 26.13 -12.75
CA GLU A 86 32.69 26.93 -13.95
C GLU A 86 33.56 26.12 -14.92
N LEU A 87 32.91 25.46 -15.88
CA LEU A 87 33.58 24.69 -16.94
C LEU A 87 33.80 25.58 -18.16
N GLN A 88 35.01 25.61 -18.70
CA GLN A 88 35.40 26.37 -19.89
C GLN A 88 35.16 25.60 -21.20
N GLY A 89 34.80 24.32 -21.12
CA GLY A 89 34.46 23.49 -22.27
C GLY A 89 35.73 22.87 -22.89
N GLY A 90 35.91 21.57 -22.64
CA GLY A 90 37.07 20.80 -23.09
C GLY A 90 37.70 19.95 -21.99
N GLU A 91 37.20 20.03 -20.76
CA GLU A 91 37.66 19.24 -19.63
C GLU A 91 37.34 17.76 -19.80
N THR A 92 38.30 16.90 -19.45
CA THR A 92 38.10 15.47 -19.42
C THR A 92 37.24 15.05 -18.23
N HIS A 93 36.55 13.91 -18.33
CA HIS A 93 35.73 13.37 -17.23
C HIS A 93 36.50 13.29 -15.90
N SER A 94 37.79 12.95 -15.95
CA SER A 94 38.66 12.88 -14.77
C SER A 94 38.91 14.24 -14.12
N GLU A 95 39.05 15.30 -14.93
CA GLU A 95 39.25 16.67 -14.44
C GLU A 95 37.96 17.21 -13.78
N VAL A 96 36.81 16.97 -14.41
CA VAL A 96 35.50 17.33 -13.84
C VAL A 96 35.27 16.59 -12.52
N ARG A 97 35.55 15.29 -12.46
CA ARG A 97 35.44 14.49 -11.24
C ARG A 97 36.36 15.01 -10.15
N GLY A 98 37.62 15.32 -10.48
CA GLY A 98 38.58 15.90 -9.53
C GLY A 98 38.10 17.22 -8.94
N ALA A 99 37.61 18.13 -9.78
CA ALA A 99 37.06 19.40 -9.34
C ALA A 99 35.80 19.24 -8.46
N LEU A 100 34.94 18.26 -8.78
CA LEU A 100 33.77 17.94 -7.95
C LEU A 100 34.15 17.38 -6.59
N LEU A 101 35.16 16.52 -6.50
CA LEU A 101 35.67 16.01 -5.21
C LEU A 101 36.13 17.15 -4.29
N ASP A 102 36.83 18.14 -4.85
CA ASP A 102 37.27 19.32 -4.12
C ASP A 102 36.11 20.24 -3.72
N TRP A 103 35.13 20.40 -4.60
CA TRP A 103 33.93 21.17 -4.31
C TRP A 103 33.11 20.53 -3.18
N ILE A 104 32.91 19.21 -3.21
CA ILE A 104 32.18 18.45 -2.17
C ILE A 104 32.91 18.58 -0.82
N LYS A 105 34.25 18.49 -0.82
CA LYS A 105 35.05 18.66 0.39
C LYS A 105 34.90 20.07 0.99
N LYS A 106 34.84 21.11 0.16
CA LYS A 106 34.67 22.51 0.59
C LYS A 106 33.23 22.83 1.01
N ASN A 107 32.24 22.10 0.52
CA ASN A 107 30.81 22.38 0.73
C ASN A 107 30.02 21.14 1.17
N PRO A 108 30.36 20.50 2.32
CA PRO A 108 29.76 19.23 2.71
C PRO A 108 28.25 19.33 2.98
N ASP A 109 27.77 20.50 3.43
CA ASP A 109 26.34 20.75 3.62
C ASP A 109 25.56 20.76 2.30
N LYS A 110 26.05 21.51 1.29
CA LYS A 110 25.39 21.56 -0.03
C LYS A 110 25.46 20.20 -0.72
N ALA A 111 26.57 19.48 -0.56
CA ALA A 111 26.77 18.15 -1.10
C ALA A 111 25.83 17.10 -0.46
N ALA A 112 25.65 17.13 0.88
CA ALA A 112 24.71 16.25 1.56
C ALA A 112 23.26 16.49 1.07
N ASN A 113 22.88 17.76 0.91
CA ASN A 113 21.57 18.12 0.34
C ASN A 113 21.40 17.59 -1.09
N LEU A 114 22.42 17.76 -1.92
CA LEU A 114 22.40 17.29 -3.31
C LEU A 114 22.34 15.76 -3.40
N TYR A 115 23.04 15.06 -2.50
CA TYR A 115 22.99 13.60 -2.41
C TYR A 115 21.57 13.09 -2.11
N PHE A 116 20.87 13.71 -1.15
CA PHE A 116 19.48 13.33 -0.86
C PHE A 116 18.53 13.69 -2.00
N TYR A 117 18.76 14.82 -2.68
CA TYR A 117 17.98 15.19 -3.86
C TYR A 117 18.13 14.17 -4.99
N LEU A 118 19.37 13.85 -5.38
CA LEU A 118 19.67 12.87 -6.43
C LEU A 118 19.23 11.45 -6.06
N SER A 119 19.33 11.07 -4.79
CA SER A 119 18.81 9.77 -4.31
C SER A 119 17.29 9.67 -4.37
N ARG A 120 16.57 10.80 -4.36
CA ARG A 120 15.09 10.86 -4.39
C ARG A 120 14.52 10.99 -5.79
N HIS A 121 15.18 11.73 -6.67
CA HIS A 121 14.67 12.05 -8.02
C HIS A 121 15.39 11.30 -9.14
N GLY A 122 16.43 10.52 -8.81
CA GLY A 122 17.30 9.89 -9.81
C GLY A 122 18.10 10.92 -10.60
N SER A 123 18.78 10.46 -11.66
CA SER A 123 19.59 11.31 -12.55
C SER A 123 18.76 12.18 -13.49
N TYR A 124 17.43 12.11 -13.42
CA TYR A 124 16.49 12.80 -14.32
C TYR A 124 15.55 13.71 -13.53
N GLY A 125 15.96 14.96 -13.31
CA GLY A 125 15.10 15.96 -12.65
C GLY A 125 15.66 17.38 -12.77
N VAL A 126 14.77 18.35 -13.00
CA VAL A 126 15.11 19.77 -12.98
C VAL A 126 15.19 20.22 -11.52
N MET A 127 16.39 20.62 -11.07
CA MET A 127 16.59 21.11 -9.71
C MET A 127 15.90 22.48 -9.50
N PRO A 128 15.11 22.68 -8.42
CA PRO A 128 14.54 23.98 -8.08
C PRO A 128 15.66 24.99 -7.76
N ALA A 129 15.46 26.26 -8.13
CA ALA A 129 16.47 27.33 -8.02
C ALA A 129 16.93 27.62 -6.57
N GLU A 130 16.13 27.24 -5.57
CA GLU A 130 16.45 27.41 -4.15
C GLU A 130 15.88 26.23 -3.35
N ILE A 131 16.73 25.38 -2.76
CA ILE A 131 16.28 24.30 -1.89
C ILE A 131 16.10 24.87 -0.48
N LYS A 132 14.89 25.36 -0.15
CA LYS A 132 14.56 25.82 1.21
C LYS A 132 14.25 24.65 2.12
N TYR A 133 15.07 24.47 3.15
CA TYR A 133 14.75 23.62 4.30
C TYR A 133 14.63 24.49 5.55
N SER A 134 13.55 24.31 6.32
CA SER A 134 13.46 24.90 7.65
C SER A 134 14.38 24.14 8.60
N LYS A 135 15.20 24.86 9.37
CA LYS A 135 15.87 24.29 10.55
C LYS A 135 14.80 24.17 11.65
N PRO A 136 14.47 22.97 12.14
CA PRO A 136 13.65 22.86 13.34
C PRO A 136 14.49 23.37 14.53
N SER A 137 14.13 24.53 15.08
CA SER A 137 14.64 24.96 16.38
C SER A 137 13.82 24.29 17.48
N TRP A 138 14.45 23.47 18.30
CA TRP A 138 13.81 22.83 19.44
C TRP A 138 13.95 23.74 20.67
N GLU A 139 12.84 24.32 21.12
CA GLU A 139 12.77 24.93 22.44
C GLU A 139 12.51 23.84 23.48
N LEU A 140 13.39 23.73 24.48
CA LEU A 140 13.17 22.81 25.60
C LEU A 140 11.88 23.19 26.31
N ASN A 141 11.01 22.20 26.53
CA ASN A 141 9.72 22.41 27.17
C ASN A 141 9.90 23.16 28.52
N PRO A 142 9.29 24.34 28.70
CA PRO A 142 9.42 25.14 29.93
C PRO A 142 9.09 24.34 31.20
N ARG A 143 8.20 23.34 31.09
CA ARG A 143 7.85 22.42 32.18
C ARG A 143 9.02 21.54 32.61
N PHE A 144 9.83 21.06 31.68
CA PHE A 144 11.02 20.25 31.98
C PHE A 144 12.08 21.08 32.70
N LEU A 145 12.29 22.32 32.26
CA LEU A 145 13.15 23.27 32.97
C LEU A 145 12.63 23.58 34.38
N GLY A 146 11.30 23.65 34.54
CA GLY A 146 10.65 23.77 35.85
C GLY A 146 10.91 22.59 36.79
N LEU A 147 10.85 21.35 36.27
CA LEU A 147 11.13 20.14 37.05
C LEU A 147 12.60 20.04 37.49
N ILE A 148 13.54 20.41 36.60
CA ILE A 148 14.97 20.49 36.95
C ILE A 148 15.20 21.51 38.06
N LYS A 149 14.56 22.69 37.98
CA LYS A 149 14.67 23.73 39.02
C LYS A 149 14.10 23.24 40.35
N ALA A 150 12.95 22.56 40.33
CA ALA A 150 12.32 22.00 41.53
C ALA A 150 13.21 20.93 42.19
N LEU A 151 13.83 20.04 41.41
CA LEU A 151 14.75 19.04 41.95
C LEU A 151 16.00 19.69 42.56
N LYS A 152 16.59 20.68 41.88
CA LYS A 152 17.74 21.42 42.41
C LYS A 152 17.41 22.16 43.71
N ALA A 153 16.21 22.72 43.82
CA ALA A 153 15.74 23.36 45.05
C ALA A 153 15.57 22.34 46.19
N ALA A 154 14.95 21.18 45.90
CA ALA A 154 14.77 20.11 46.89
C ALA A 154 16.11 19.50 47.34
N ALA A 155 17.09 19.35 46.45
CA ALA A 155 18.42 18.82 46.79
C ALA A 155 19.29 19.80 47.59
N GLY A 156 18.98 21.11 47.53
CA GLY A 156 19.69 22.14 48.29
C GLY A 156 19.14 22.37 49.70
N ASP A 157 17.97 21.82 50.04
CA ASP A 157 17.30 22.04 51.31
C ASP A 157 17.56 20.86 52.28
N ARG A 158 18.33 21.11 53.33
CA ARG A 158 18.72 20.10 54.34
C ARG A 158 17.56 19.63 55.23
N GLY A 159 16.40 20.28 55.17
CA GLY A 159 15.20 19.92 55.93
C GLY A 159 14.24 18.98 55.18
N MET A 160 14.48 18.67 53.91
CA MET A 160 13.61 17.77 53.16
C MET A 160 13.90 16.30 53.47
N SER A 161 12.83 15.51 53.63
CA SER A 161 12.95 14.06 53.81
C SER A 161 13.44 13.39 52.52
N ASP A 162 14.17 12.28 52.67
CA ASP A 162 14.68 11.47 51.56
C ASP A 162 13.55 10.99 50.63
N GLU A 163 12.33 10.81 51.15
CA GLU A 163 11.13 10.52 50.35
C GLU A 163 10.75 11.66 49.39
N THR A 164 10.91 12.91 49.82
CA THR A 164 10.57 14.09 49.02
C THR A 164 11.61 14.32 47.91
N LEU A 165 12.88 14.04 48.22
CA LEU A 165 13.98 14.02 47.27
C LEU A 165 13.82 12.89 46.24
N ASN A 166 13.48 11.69 46.70
CA ASN A 166 13.21 10.54 45.83
C ASN A 166 11.96 10.74 44.97
N LEU A 167 10.89 11.37 45.47
CA LEU A 167 9.70 11.74 44.67
C LEU A 167 10.02 12.80 43.62
N SER A 168 10.90 13.75 43.93
CA SER A 168 11.30 14.80 42.99
C SER A 168 12.24 14.26 41.91
N ALA A 169 13.15 13.36 42.29
CA ALA A 169 14.02 12.64 41.36
C ALA A 169 13.21 11.66 40.49
N ALA A 170 12.26 10.94 41.09
CA ALA A 170 11.30 10.10 40.38
C ALA A 170 10.53 10.96 39.36
N ARG A 171 9.97 12.11 39.71
CA ARG A 171 9.28 12.99 38.74
C ARG A 171 10.16 13.53 37.59
N LEU A 172 11.49 13.58 37.77
CA LEU A 172 12.44 13.99 36.73
C LEU A 172 12.84 12.83 35.81
N PHE A 173 13.03 11.62 36.37
CA PHE A 173 13.50 10.43 35.65
C PHE A 173 12.38 9.47 35.22
N GLU A 174 11.18 9.61 35.80
CA GLU A 174 9.91 9.09 35.30
C GLU A 174 9.47 9.92 34.08
N GLY A 175 10.24 9.82 32.99
CA GLY A 175 9.61 9.83 31.68
C GLY A 175 8.41 8.86 31.70
N PRO A 176 7.31 9.20 31.01
CA PRO A 176 5.94 8.80 31.33
C PRO A 176 5.86 7.36 31.82
N GLN A 177 5.73 7.20 33.14
CA GLN A 177 5.53 5.93 33.83
C GLN A 177 4.51 5.09 33.07
N VAL A 178 4.92 3.84 32.76
CA VAL A 178 4.16 2.64 32.38
C VAL A 178 2.91 2.93 31.53
N PRO A 179 2.84 2.45 30.26
CA PRO A 179 1.68 2.72 29.44
C PRO A 179 0.42 2.30 30.21
N PRO A 180 -0.59 3.19 30.36
CA PRO A 180 -1.92 2.72 30.70
C PRO A 180 -2.23 1.60 29.71
N GLU A 181 -2.82 0.50 30.22
CA GLU A 181 -3.34 -0.65 29.47
C GLU A 181 -3.41 -0.35 27.98
N ALA A 182 -2.64 -1.10 27.18
CA ALA A 182 -2.50 -0.84 25.75
C ALA A 182 -3.87 -0.48 25.16
N ARG A 183 -3.87 0.74 24.62
CA ARG A 183 -5.00 1.46 24.04
C ARG A 183 -5.85 0.51 23.19
N GLY A 184 -7.16 0.78 23.20
CA GLY A 184 -8.11 0.18 22.27
C GLY A 184 -7.50 0.15 20.88
N ILE A 185 -7.49 -1.04 20.29
CA ILE A 185 -6.96 -1.26 18.96
C ILE A 185 -7.99 -0.68 17.99
N GLU A 186 -7.74 0.53 17.51
CA GLU A 186 -8.20 0.91 16.18
C GLU A 186 -7.14 0.44 15.17
N PRO A 187 -7.55 -0.25 14.10
CA PRO A 187 -6.67 -0.55 12.98
C PRO A 187 -6.42 0.78 12.25
N ASP A 188 -5.15 1.16 12.15
CA ASP A 188 -4.67 2.31 11.38
C ASP A 188 -5.22 3.70 11.74
N ARG A 189 -4.67 4.33 12.80
CA ARG A 189 -4.14 5.72 12.75
C ARG A 189 -3.54 6.21 14.08
N ALA A 190 -2.41 6.90 13.93
CA ALA A 190 -1.78 7.92 14.78
C ALA A 190 -1.76 7.80 16.33
N ARG A 191 -0.52 7.73 16.85
CA ARG A 191 -0.12 7.99 18.24
C ARG A 191 -0.79 9.25 18.83
N ALA A 192 -1.57 9.09 19.89
CA ALA A 192 -1.97 10.19 20.78
C ALA A 192 -1.79 9.81 22.26
N GLU A 193 -0.78 10.39 22.90
CA GLU A 193 -0.52 10.36 24.35
C GLU A 193 -1.78 10.67 25.19
N GLY A 194 -1.96 10.00 26.33
CA GLY A 194 -3.20 10.11 27.09
C GLY A 194 -3.11 9.63 28.53
N THR A 195 -3.38 10.57 29.43
CA THR A 195 -3.55 10.46 30.89
C THR A 195 -4.67 9.50 31.31
N ALA A 196 -4.46 8.79 32.43
CA ALA A 196 -5.37 7.78 32.98
C ALA A 196 -6.75 8.31 33.44
N PHE A 197 -7.71 7.39 33.53
CA PHE A 197 -9.13 7.58 33.90
C PHE A 197 -9.35 8.06 35.35
N PHE A 198 -8.43 7.73 36.26
CA PHE A 198 -8.36 8.30 37.61
C PHE A 198 -7.04 9.05 37.78
N SER A 199 -7.04 10.13 38.56
CA SER A 199 -5.84 10.93 38.85
C SER A 199 -4.94 10.32 39.96
N GLY A 200 -4.99 9.00 40.12
CA GLY A 200 -4.49 8.25 41.26
C GLY A 200 -5.65 7.51 41.95
N TYR A 201 -5.60 6.18 42.00
CA TYR A 201 -6.69 5.35 42.57
C TYR A 201 -6.88 5.56 44.08
N ALA A 202 -5.91 6.15 44.78
CA ALA A 202 -5.97 6.44 46.21
C ALA A 202 -6.81 7.70 46.56
N ASP A 203 -6.90 8.66 45.62
CA ASP A 203 -7.50 9.97 45.90
C ASP A 203 -8.99 10.04 45.55
N TYR A 204 -9.53 9.01 44.87
CA TYR A 204 -10.90 8.93 44.33
C TYR A 204 -11.38 10.17 43.56
N LYS A 205 -10.45 11.00 43.08
CA LYS A 205 -10.71 12.16 42.24
C LYS A 205 -10.97 11.71 40.82
N LEU A 206 -12.18 11.98 40.35
CA LEU A 206 -12.62 11.63 39.00
C LEU A 206 -11.92 12.55 37.97
N ASN A 207 -11.11 11.97 37.08
CA ASN A 207 -10.58 12.72 35.95
C ASN A 207 -11.67 12.82 34.86
N ARG A 208 -12.42 13.93 34.86
CA ARG A 208 -13.52 14.17 33.90
C ARG A 208 -13.07 14.04 32.44
N ALA A 209 -11.90 14.61 32.11
CA ALA A 209 -11.34 14.53 30.76
C ALA A 209 -10.97 13.08 30.39
N GLY A 210 -10.46 12.31 31.36
CA GLY A 210 -10.19 10.88 31.21
C GLY A 210 -11.45 10.05 30.96
N LEU A 211 -12.51 10.30 31.73
CA LEU A 211 -13.82 9.65 31.57
C LEU A 211 -14.45 9.97 30.21
N GLU A 212 -14.45 11.23 29.78
CA GLU A 212 -14.99 11.63 28.47
C GLU A 212 -14.22 11.02 27.31
N LYS A 213 -12.88 10.97 27.41
CA LYS A 213 -12.03 10.30 26.42
C LYS A 213 -12.36 8.80 26.35
N GLU A 214 -12.54 8.13 27.48
CA GLU A 214 -12.88 6.71 27.52
C GLU A 214 -14.26 6.43 26.91
N LEU A 215 -15.27 7.24 27.24
CA LEU A 215 -16.60 7.14 26.63
C LEU A 215 -16.54 7.33 25.12
N LYS A 216 -15.75 8.29 24.64
CA LYS A 216 -15.53 8.50 23.20
C LYS A 216 -14.87 7.27 22.55
N ASN A 217 -13.86 6.68 23.18
CA ASN A 217 -13.18 5.50 22.67
C ASN A 217 -14.12 4.28 22.62
N LEU A 218 -14.88 4.02 23.70
CA LEU A 218 -15.83 2.92 23.78
C LEU A 218 -16.99 3.07 22.79
N ARG A 219 -17.42 4.31 22.55
CA ARG A 219 -18.38 4.63 21.50
C ARG A 219 -17.81 4.33 20.12
N GLY A 220 -16.61 4.81 19.81
CA GLY A 220 -15.94 4.54 18.53
C GLY A 220 -15.77 3.05 18.28
N TRP A 221 -15.40 2.29 19.31
CA TRP A 221 -15.30 0.83 19.22
C TRP A 221 -16.68 0.18 18.94
N THR A 222 -17.71 0.54 19.70
CA THR A 222 -19.08 0.04 19.47
C THR A 222 -19.61 0.38 18.07
N ASP A 223 -19.39 1.62 17.62
CA ASP A 223 -19.82 2.09 16.29
C ASP A 223 -19.08 1.31 15.18
N SER A 224 -17.77 1.08 15.32
CA SER A 224 -16.99 0.29 14.34
C SER A 224 -17.49 -1.16 14.19
N LEU A 225 -17.95 -1.76 15.29
CA LEU A 225 -18.54 -3.11 15.29
C LEU A 225 -19.98 -3.12 14.76
N ARG A 226 -20.71 -2.00 14.83
CA ARG A 226 -22.05 -1.86 14.27
C ARG A 226 -22.02 -1.84 12.75
N ASP A 227 -21.11 -1.07 12.16
CA ASP A 227 -21.02 -0.92 10.70
C ASP A 227 -20.65 -2.26 10.02
N GLY A 228 -19.97 -3.17 10.74
CA GLY A 228 -19.72 -4.54 10.29
C GLY A 228 -20.96 -5.46 10.26
N LYS A 229 -22.06 -5.09 10.93
CA LYS A 229 -23.31 -5.89 11.04
C LYS A 229 -24.22 -5.74 9.82
N GLU A 230 -24.10 -4.64 9.07
CA GLU A 230 -24.96 -4.37 7.89
C GLU A 230 -24.72 -5.33 6.72
N THR A 231 -23.65 -6.14 6.76
CA THR A 231 -23.36 -7.13 5.70
C THR A 231 -24.14 -8.45 5.80
N GLY A 232 -25.11 -8.60 6.71
CA GLY A 232 -26.10 -9.70 6.68
C GLY A 232 -25.66 -11.08 7.23
N ASP A 233 -24.35 -11.37 7.28
CA ASP A 233 -23.80 -12.69 7.64
C ASP A 233 -23.47 -12.91 9.14
N ALA A 234 -23.93 -12.02 10.04
CA ALA A 234 -23.60 -12.14 11.46
C ALA A 234 -24.28 -13.36 12.11
N SER A 235 -23.49 -14.21 12.79
CA SER A 235 -23.99 -15.39 13.50
C SER A 235 -24.91 -15.02 14.66
N GLU A 236 -25.77 -15.94 15.10
CA GLU A 236 -26.67 -15.73 16.24
C GLU A 236 -25.90 -15.33 17.51
N THR A 237 -24.75 -15.96 17.74
CA THR A 237 -23.83 -15.64 18.84
C THR A 237 -23.30 -14.21 18.76
N GLN A 238 -22.88 -13.75 17.58
CA GLN A 238 -22.43 -12.38 17.37
C GLN A 238 -23.55 -11.36 17.60
N ARG A 239 -24.78 -11.66 17.17
CA ARG A 239 -25.95 -10.80 17.40
C ARG A 239 -26.24 -10.67 18.89
N ARG A 240 -26.29 -11.79 19.61
CA ARG A 240 -26.46 -11.83 21.07
C ARG A 240 -25.39 -10.99 21.77
N LEU A 241 -24.13 -11.18 21.41
CA LEU A 241 -23.01 -10.45 22.04
C LEU A 241 -23.03 -8.96 21.74
N PHE A 242 -23.41 -8.58 20.54
CA PHE A 242 -23.61 -7.18 20.18
C PHE A 242 -24.68 -6.54 21.06
N ASP A 243 -25.82 -7.20 21.22
CA ASP A 243 -26.93 -6.68 22.04
C ASP A 243 -26.52 -6.59 23.52
N GLU A 244 -25.81 -7.59 24.05
CA GLU A 244 -25.25 -7.57 25.40
C GLU A 244 -24.19 -6.48 25.60
N ALA A 245 -23.30 -6.27 24.62
CA ALA A 245 -22.30 -5.20 24.66
C ALA A 245 -22.96 -3.82 24.60
N PHE A 246 -24.01 -3.66 23.77
CA PHE A 246 -24.77 -2.43 23.67
C PHE A 246 -25.52 -2.12 24.96
N SER A 247 -26.16 -3.12 25.59
CA SER A 247 -26.77 -2.96 26.92
C SER A 247 -25.72 -2.59 27.98
N ALA A 248 -24.55 -3.23 27.97
CA ALA A 248 -23.46 -2.89 28.89
C ALA A 248 -22.93 -1.46 28.68
N TYR A 249 -22.86 -0.99 27.42
CA TYR A 249 -22.50 0.38 27.08
C TYR A 249 -23.55 1.38 27.59
N GLY A 250 -24.83 1.08 27.40
CA GLY A 250 -25.93 1.87 27.97
C GLY A 250 -25.86 1.98 29.50
N ALA A 251 -25.63 0.86 30.18
CA ALA A 251 -25.47 0.84 31.64
C ALA A 251 -24.23 1.63 32.11
N PHE A 252 -23.10 1.50 31.41
CA PHE A 252 -21.87 2.22 31.73
C PHE A 252 -22.01 3.73 31.50
N THR A 253 -22.61 4.15 30.39
CA THR A 253 -22.84 5.57 30.08
C THR A 253 -23.81 6.22 31.06
N ALA A 254 -24.88 5.52 31.46
CA ALA A 254 -25.78 5.97 32.51
C ALA A 254 -25.05 6.15 33.85
N ALA A 255 -24.27 5.16 34.28
CA ALA A 255 -23.46 5.24 35.49
C ALA A 255 -22.45 6.40 35.43
N ALA A 256 -21.72 6.54 34.31
CA ALA A 256 -20.77 7.64 34.10
C ALA A 256 -21.45 9.02 34.15
N SER A 257 -22.65 9.16 33.58
CA SER A 257 -23.40 10.42 33.59
C SER A 257 -23.84 10.84 34.99
N ALA A 258 -24.24 9.88 35.84
CA ALA A 258 -24.61 10.13 37.23
C ALA A 258 -23.45 10.72 38.06
N PHE A 259 -22.21 10.45 37.66
CA PHE A 259 -21.00 10.93 38.33
C PHE A 259 -20.38 12.18 37.69
N LYS A 260 -20.87 12.63 36.53
CA LYS A 260 -20.25 13.72 35.75
C LYS A 260 -20.20 15.06 36.49
N SER A 261 -21.19 15.35 37.33
CA SER A 261 -21.26 16.59 38.12
C SER A 261 -20.39 16.56 39.39
N ARG A 262 -19.98 15.37 39.85
CA ARG A 262 -19.21 15.19 41.09
C ARG A 262 -17.70 15.36 40.83
N SER A 263 -16.95 15.76 41.85
CA SER A 263 -15.48 15.93 41.79
C SER A 263 -14.74 14.77 42.47
N ALA A 264 -15.39 14.06 43.38
CA ALA A 264 -14.88 12.89 44.08
C ALA A 264 -15.93 11.77 44.10
N LEU A 265 -15.46 10.53 44.10
CA LEU A 265 -16.26 9.31 44.23
C LEU A 265 -15.92 8.59 45.53
N THR A 266 -16.81 7.74 45.99
CA THR A 266 -16.48 6.76 47.04
C THR A 266 -15.69 5.59 46.43
N ALA A 267 -14.99 4.83 47.29
CA ALA A 267 -14.27 3.63 46.87
C ALA A 267 -15.19 2.61 46.19
N GLY A 268 -16.41 2.42 46.73
CA GLY A 268 -17.41 1.53 46.16
C GLY A 268 -17.92 1.97 44.78
N GLU A 269 -18.18 3.27 44.60
CA GLU A 269 -18.60 3.83 43.30
C GLU A 269 -17.48 3.72 42.24
N SER A 270 -16.25 4.01 42.63
CA SER A 270 -15.07 3.87 41.77
C SER A 270 -14.87 2.41 41.33
N ALA A 271 -14.95 1.47 42.29
CA ALA A 271 -14.84 0.04 42.00
C ALA A 271 -15.98 -0.47 41.12
N GLY A 272 -17.21 0.01 41.35
CA GLY A 272 -18.38 -0.31 40.53
C GLY A 272 -18.25 0.17 39.09
N LEU A 273 -17.79 1.41 38.90
CA LEU A 273 -17.58 1.99 37.56
C LEU A 273 -16.49 1.24 36.78
N GLU A 274 -15.39 0.89 37.45
CA GLU A 274 -14.30 0.10 36.87
C GLU A 274 -14.74 -1.34 36.55
N LYS A 275 -15.57 -1.98 37.39
CA LYS A 275 -16.17 -3.28 37.11
C LYS A 275 -17.03 -3.23 35.85
N SER A 276 -17.93 -2.25 35.74
CA SER A 276 -18.78 -2.06 34.55
C SER A 276 -17.94 -1.80 33.29
N ARG A 277 -16.88 -1.00 33.39
CA ARG A 277 -15.93 -0.75 32.30
C ARG A 277 -15.26 -2.03 31.82
N ARG A 278 -14.79 -2.88 32.74
CA ARG A 278 -14.14 -4.16 32.40
C ARG A 278 -15.09 -5.12 31.70
N VAL A 279 -16.32 -5.25 32.21
CA VAL A 279 -17.36 -6.09 31.57
C VAL A 279 -17.63 -5.64 30.15
N LEU A 280 -17.82 -4.32 29.94
CA LEU A 280 -18.03 -3.76 28.61
C LEU A 280 -16.84 -4.03 27.68
N LYS A 281 -15.60 -3.77 28.13
CA LYS A 281 -14.41 -4.04 27.33
C LYS A 281 -14.25 -5.52 26.98
N GLY A 282 -14.53 -6.42 27.92
CA GLY A 282 -14.52 -7.87 27.67
C GLY A 282 -15.48 -8.28 26.56
N LYS A 283 -16.72 -7.78 26.60
CA LYS A 283 -17.73 -8.04 25.56
C LYS A 283 -17.32 -7.47 24.20
N LEU A 284 -16.83 -6.23 24.16
CA LEU A 284 -16.35 -5.62 22.91
C LEU A 284 -15.13 -6.36 22.34
N ALA A 285 -14.21 -6.82 23.20
CA ALA A 285 -13.05 -7.60 22.79
C ALA A 285 -13.44 -8.96 22.21
N ALA A 286 -14.36 -9.68 22.87
CA ALA A 286 -14.88 -10.95 22.38
C ALA A 286 -15.57 -10.77 21.02
N LEU A 287 -16.44 -9.75 20.88
CA LEU A 287 -17.11 -9.45 19.63
C LEU A 287 -16.12 -9.12 18.50
N THR A 288 -15.05 -8.38 18.81
CA THR A 288 -13.97 -8.08 17.86
C THR A 288 -13.29 -9.36 17.36
N LEU A 289 -13.00 -10.32 18.25
CA LEU A 289 -12.40 -11.60 17.86
C LEU A 289 -13.33 -12.45 16.98
N TYR A 290 -14.62 -12.48 17.29
CA TYR A 290 -15.60 -13.15 16.42
C TYR A 290 -15.68 -12.49 15.03
N GLU A 291 -15.61 -11.17 14.95
CA GLU A 291 -15.56 -10.47 13.67
C GLU A 291 -14.27 -10.82 12.90
N MET A 292 -13.12 -10.87 13.59
CA MET A 292 -11.87 -11.30 13.00
C MET A 292 -11.95 -12.74 12.47
N ALA A 293 -12.58 -13.66 13.21
CA ALA A 293 -12.81 -15.04 12.78
C ALA A 293 -13.66 -15.11 11.49
N GLY A 294 -14.73 -14.31 11.42
CA GLY A 294 -15.56 -14.18 10.23
C GLY A 294 -14.80 -13.61 9.03
N ARG A 295 -13.95 -12.60 9.24
CA ARG A 295 -13.08 -12.05 8.18
C ARG A 295 -12.07 -13.06 7.65
N VAL A 296 -11.47 -13.88 8.52
CA VAL A 296 -10.58 -14.99 8.13
C VAL A 296 -11.36 -16.02 7.30
N HIS A 297 -12.56 -16.40 7.73
CA HIS A 297 -13.41 -17.34 7.00
C HIS A 297 -13.78 -16.81 5.60
N LYS A 298 -14.20 -15.55 5.51
CA LYS A 298 -14.51 -14.89 4.23
C LYS A 298 -13.29 -14.78 3.32
N ALA A 299 -12.12 -14.48 3.88
CA ALA A 299 -10.87 -14.48 3.13
C ALA A 299 -10.56 -15.88 2.57
N ALA A 300 -10.80 -16.94 3.33
CA ALA A 300 -10.63 -18.32 2.87
C ALA A 300 -11.67 -18.76 1.82
N GLY A 301 -12.89 -18.22 1.86
CA GLY A 301 -14.00 -18.63 0.97
C GLY A 301 -13.80 -18.38 -0.54
N GLY A 302 -12.71 -17.71 -0.93
CA GLY A 302 -12.34 -17.55 -2.36
C GLY A 302 -11.03 -18.24 -2.73
N LEU A 303 -10.52 -19.12 -1.89
CA LEU A 303 -9.33 -19.93 -2.18
C LEU A 303 -9.71 -21.18 -2.99
N GLY A 304 -8.77 -21.67 -3.81
CA GLY A 304 -8.95 -22.86 -4.63
C GLY A 304 -8.90 -24.15 -3.80
N ARG A 305 -9.27 -25.28 -4.40
CA ARG A 305 -9.19 -26.60 -3.72
C ARG A 305 -7.74 -27.01 -3.45
N GLU A 306 -6.82 -26.50 -4.26
CA GLU A 306 -5.38 -26.67 -4.15
C GLU A 306 -4.75 -25.97 -2.93
N ASP A 307 -5.43 -24.99 -2.32
CA ASP A 307 -4.92 -24.18 -1.20
C ASP A 307 -5.22 -24.81 0.17
N VAL A 308 -5.11 -26.15 0.28
CA VAL A 308 -5.52 -26.93 1.46
C VAL A 308 -4.84 -26.47 2.75
N GLU A 309 -3.54 -26.14 2.69
CA GLU A 309 -2.77 -25.66 3.85
C GLU A 309 -3.33 -24.34 4.40
N LEU A 310 -3.58 -23.36 3.53
CA LEU A 310 -4.17 -22.06 3.89
C LEU A 310 -5.61 -22.19 4.39
N ILE A 311 -6.40 -23.08 3.80
CA ILE A 311 -7.77 -23.37 4.25
C ILE A 311 -7.74 -24.00 5.65
N GLY A 312 -6.79 -24.91 5.91
CA GLY A 312 -6.56 -25.51 7.23
C GLY A 312 -6.14 -24.47 8.27
N GLU A 313 -5.22 -23.57 7.91
CA GLU A 313 -4.78 -22.46 8.75
C GLU A 313 -5.94 -21.51 9.08
N ALA A 314 -6.80 -21.19 8.10
CA ALA A 314 -7.98 -20.36 8.31
C ALA A 314 -8.90 -20.96 9.38
N LYS A 315 -9.17 -22.26 9.31
CA LYS A 315 -9.99 -22.98 10.31
C LYS A 315 -9.35 -22.92 11.70
N LEU A 316 -8.04 -23.13 11.78
CA LEU A 316 -7.31 -23.09 13.04
C LEU A 316 -7.29 -21.68 13.65
N LEU A 317 -7.04 -20.65 12.84
CA LEU A 317 -7.07 -19.25 13.29
C LEU A 317 -8.45 -18.81 13.73
N SER A 318 -9.49 -19.09 12.94
CA SER A 318 -10.87 -18.77 13.31
C SER A 318 -11.26 -19.47 14.61
N GLY A 319 -10.96 -20.77 14.75
CA GLY A 319 -11.23 -21.51 15.99
C GLY A 319 -10.48 -20.96 17.21
N ASN A 320 -9.23 -20.52 17.04
CA ASN A 320 -8.46 -19.88 18.10
C ASN A 320 -9.06 -18.52 18.52
N PHE A 321 -9.54 -17.73 17.57
CA PHE A 321 -10.19 -16.45 17.85
C PHE A 321 -11.52 -16.65 18.57
N GLU A 322 -12.34 -17.60 18.14
CA GLU A 322 -13.61 -17.95 18.78
C GLU A 322 -13.39 -18.48 20.21
N LYS A 323 -12.36 -19.33 20.41
CA LYS A 323 -11.98 -19.80 21.74
C LYS A 323 -11.55 -18.65 22.65
N ALA A 324 -10.67 -17.77 22.17
CA ALA A 324 -10.20 -16.61 22.93
C ALA A 324 -11.36 -15.62 23.21
N ALA A 325 -12.35 -15.51 22.32
CA ALA A 325 -13.55 -14.72 22.55
C ALA A 325 -14.38 -15.29 23.71
N GLY A 326 -14.62 -16.61 23.73
CA GLY A 326 -15.32 -17.28 24.83
C GLY A 326 -14.60 -17.13 26.19
N GLU A 327 -13.28 -17.20 26.19
CA GLU A 327 -12.46 -16.97 27.40
C GLU A 327 -12.53 -15.51 27.90
N LEU A 328 -12.61 -14.53 26.98
CA LEU A 328 -12.82 -13.12 27.32
C LEU A 328 -14.22 -12.86 27.89
N GLU A 329 -15.25 -13.53 27.36
CA GLU A 329 -16.61 -13.46 27.90
C GLU A 329 -16.72 -14.05 29.30
N ALA A 330 -16.04 -15.16 29.54
CA ALA A 330 -15.98 -15.81 30.84
C ALA A 330 -15.13 -15.02 31.87
N GLY A 331 -14.48 -13.94 31.45
CA GLY A 331 -13.64 -13.10 32.32
C GLY A 331 -12.37 -13.79 32.78
N LEU A 332 -11.88 -14.78 32.00
CA LEU A 332 -10.70 -15.57 32.35
C LEU A 332 -9.37 -14.83 32.12
N TYR A 333 -9.40 -13.73 31.36
CA TYR A 333 -8.22 -12.91 31.10
C TYR A 333 -8.03 -11.82 32.14
N ALA A 334 -6.78 -11.63 32.56
CA ALA A 334 -6.41 -10.46 33.34
C ALA A 334 -6.55 -9.17 32.50
N PRO A 335 -6.77 -8.00 33.12
CA PRO A 335 -6.98 -6.73 32.41
C PRO A 335 -5.88 -6.37 31.40
N GLY A 336 -4.61 -6.72 31.69
CA GLY A 336 -3.48 -6.47 30.79
C GLY A 336 -3.35 -7.47 29.62
N GLU A 337 -4.00 -8.63 29.71
CA GLU A 337 -3.85 -9.71 28.73
C GLU A 337 -4.78 -9.51 27.53
N MET A 338 -5.96 -8.94 27.73
CA MET A 338 -6.94 -8.65 26.67
C MET A 338 -6.31 -7.89 25.49
N ALA A 339 -5.57 -6.82 25.77
CA ALA A 339 -4.94 -6.02 24.72
C ALA A 339 -3.76 -6.73 24.03
N ARG A 340 -3.13 -7.71 24.70
CA ARG A 340 -2.10 -8.56 24.10
C ARG A 340 -2.74 -9.58 23.16
N VAL A 341 -3.81 -10.22 23.61
CA VAL A 341 -4.60 -11.19 22.82
C VAL A 341 -5.15 -10.53 21.56
N LEU A 342 -5.82 -9.40 21.68
CA LEU A 342 -6.38 -8.69 20.53
C LEU A 342 -5.30 -8.22 19.53
N ARG A 343 -4.13 -7.76 20.02
CA ARG A 343 -3.01 -7.38 19.14
C ARG A 343 -2.45 -8.59 18.40
N ALA A 344 -2.24 -9.69 19.10
CA ALA A 344 -1.76 -10.93 18.48
C ALA A 344 -2.76 -11.46 17.43
N ALA A 345 -4.06 -11.47 17.76
CA ALA A 345 -5.12 -11.84 16.83
C ALA A 345 -5.20 -10.90 15.62
N GLY A 346 -5.10 -9.59 15.84
CA GLY A 346 -5.07 -8.60 14.77
C GLY A 346 -3.90 -8.78 13.81
N HIS A 347 -2.70 -9.06 14.34
CA HIS A 347 -1.51 -9.37 13.54
C HIS A 347 -1.68 -10.67 12.75
N ALA A 348 -2.08 -11.76 13.42
CA ALA A 348 -2.30 -13.05 12.77
C ALA A 348 -3.35 -12.95 11.65
N ARG A 349 -4.46 -12.25 11.89
CA ARG A 349 -5.47 -11.97 10.87
C ARG A 349 -4.89 -11.18 9.69
N ALA A 350 -4.14 -10.12 9.96
CA ALA A 350 -3.59 -9.27 8.90
C ALA A 350 -2.63 -10.06 7.99
N VAL A 351 -1.74 -10.85 8.59
CA VAL A 351 -0.81 -11.73 7.87
C VAL A 351 -1.57 -12.75 7.02
N PHE A 352 -2.55 -13.43 7.62
CA PHE A 352 -3.39 -14.40 6.91
C PHE A 352 -4.15 -13.77 5.73
N CYS A 353 -4.86 -12.65 5.96
CA CYS A 353 -5.65 -11.98 4.93
C CYS A 353 -4.76 -11.49 3.77
N ALA A 354 -3.55 -10.99 4.06
CA ALA A 354 -2.61 -10.59 3.03
C ALA A 354 -2.16 -11.78 2.17
N ARG A 355 -1.83 -12.92 2.80
CA ARG A 355 -1.46 -14.15 2.09
C ARG A 355 -2.62 -14.69 1.25
N ALA A 356 -3.81 -14.81 1.82
CA ALA A 356 -5.00 -15.25 1.10
C ALA A 356 -5.35 -14.32 -0.06
N GLY A 357 -5.20 -13.01 0.10
CA GLY A 357 -5.37 -12.03 -0.98
C GLY A 357 -4.35 -12.22 -2.10
N ALA A 358 -3.07 -12.40 -1.76
CA ALA A 358 -2.01 -12.63 -2.73
C ALA A 358 -2.24 -13.95 -3.52
N VAL A 359 -2.62 -15.04 -2.86
CA VAL A 359 -2.95 -16.29 -3.54
C VAL A 359 -4.11 -16.11 -4.51
N LYS A 360 -5.19 -15.42 -4.10
CA LYS A 360 -6.30 -15.10 -5.02
C LYS A 360 -5.86 -14.30 -6.24
N THR A 361 -4.94 -13.34 -6.07
CA THR A 361 -4.39 -12.60 -7.21
C THR A 361 -3.58 -13.48 -8.14
N LEU A 362 -2.82 -14.46 -7.62
CA LEU A 362 -2.11 -15.44 -8.44
C LEU A 362 -3.07 -16.38 -9.17
N SER A 363 -4.15 -16.83 -8.53
CA SER A 363 -5.19 -17.62 -9.19
C SER A 363 -5.87 -16.81 -10.30
N ALA A 364 -6.20 -15.54 -10.06
CA ALA A 364 -6.73 -14.65 -11.10
C ALA A 364 -5.74 -14.45 -12.25
N LEU A 365 -4.44 -14.36 -11.94
CA LEU A 365 -3.39 -14.25 -12.93
C LEU A 365 -3.19 -15.55 -13.73
N SER A 366 -3.37 -16.72 -13.11
CA SER A 366 -3.34 -18.00 -13.81
C SER A 366 -4.45 -18.11 -14.86
N LEU A 367 -5.66 -17.65 -14.53
CA LEU A 367 -6.77 -17.55 -15.49
C LEU A 367 -6.47 -16.57 -16.64
N ARG A 368 -5.73 -15.48 -16.36
CA ARG A 368 -5.27 -14.55 -17.39
C ARG A 368 -4.19 -15.17 -18.27
N LEU A 369 -3.26 -15.93 -17.69
CA LEU A 369 -2.25 -16.68 -18.42
C LEU A 369 -2.89 -17.67 -19.40
N GLU A 370 -3.87 -18.46 -18.97
CA GLU A 370 -4.59 -19.39 -19.87
C GLU A 370 -5.17 -18.67 -21.10
N ARG A 371 -5.69 -17.44 -20.91
CA ARG A 371 -6.21 -16.62 -22.01
C ARG A 371 -5.11 -16.02 -22.88
N ALA A 372 -4.01 -15.56 -22.27
CA ALA A 372 -2.89 -14.90 -22.95
C ALA A 372 -1.96 -15.89 -23.66
N ALA A 373 -1.87 -17.14 -23.20
CA ALA A 373 -1.12 -18.22 -23.85
C ALA A 373 -1.74 -18.61 -25.21
N GLY A 374 -3.06 -18.42 -25.36
CA GLY A 374 -3.78 -18.62 -26.60
C GLY A 374 -3.64 -17.48 -27.61
N PHE A 375 -4.33 -17.62 -28.74
CA PHE A 375 -4.56 -16.54 -29.70
C PHE A 375 -6.01 -16.10 -29.63
N SER A 376 -6.22 -14.80 -29.43
CA SER A 376 -7.57 -14.24 -29.31
C SER A 376 -8.34 -14.19 -30.62
N CYS A 377 -7.63 -14.19 -31.76
CA CYS A 377 -8.18 -14.17 -33.11
C CYS A 377 -7.15 -14.66 -34.16
N LEU A 378 -7.57 -14.77 -35.43
CA LEU A 378 -6.69 -15.18 -36.54
C LEU A 378 -5.55 -14.18 -36.74
N TYR A 379 -5.82 -12.88 -36.60
CA TYR A 379 -4.79 -11.85 -36.75
C TYR A 379 -3.74 -11.96 -35.66
N ASP A 380 -4.15 -12.25 -34.43
CA ASP A 380 -3.25 -12.45 -33.31
C ASP A 380 -2.26 -13.59 -33.58
N TYR A 381 -2.75 -14.70 -34.15
CA TYR A 381 -1.90 -15.80 -34.61
C TYR A 381 -0.95 -15.38 -35.74
N LEU A 382 -1.48 -14.76 -36.80
CA LEU A 382 -0.67 -14.38 -37.97
C LEU A 382 0.40 -13.35 -37.64
N PHE A 383 0.07 -12.34 -36.82
CA PHE A 383 1.03 -11.35 -36.35
C PHE A 383 2.07 -12.00 -35.46
N SER A 384 1.70 -12.90 -34.55
CA SER A 384 2.67 -13.60 -33.71
C SER A 384 3.67 -14.40 -34.54
N VAL A 385 3.20 -15.21 -35.51
CA VAL A 385 4.09 -16.00 -36.39
C VAL A 385 4.97 -15.10 -37.26
N TYR A 386 4.43 -13.96 -37.71
CA TYR A 386 5.18 -12.97 -38.47
C TYR A 386 6.29 -12.33 -37.63
N PHE A 387 5.98 -11.85 -36.43
CA PHE A 387 6.97 -11.25 -35.53
C PHE A 387 8.01 -12.26 -35.09
N GLU A 388 7.63 -13.50 -34.79
CA GLU A 388 8.58 -14.56 -34.43
C GLU A 388 9.59 -14.83 -35.56
N ARG A 389 9.14 -14.80 -36.83
CA ARG A 389 10.00 -15.08 -37.97
C ARG A 389 10.91 -13.92 -38.38
N PHE A 390 10.42 -12.68 -38.31
CA PHE A 390 11.11 -11.52 -38.89
C PHE A 390 11.65 -10.53 -37.85
N TYR A 391 11.11 -10.54 -36.62
CA TYR A 391 11.49 -9.66 -35.53
C TYR A 391 11.52 -10.42 -34.18
N PRO A 392 12.39 -11.43 -34.04
CA PRO A 392 12.43 -12.28 -32.85
C PRO A 392 12.72 -11.49 -31.55
N ASP A 393 13.40 -10.35 -31.67
CA ASP A 393 13.74 -9.48 -30.52
C ASP A 393 12.60 -8.52 -30.12
N SER A 394 11.46 -8.57 -30.80
CA SER A 394 10.32 -7.70 -30.49
C SER A 394 9.72 -8.00 -29.11
N ASP A 395 9.19 -6.96 -28.46
CA ASP A 395 8.55 -7.08 -27.13
C ASP A 395 7.42 -8.11 -27.11
N CYS A 396 6.70 -8.27 -28.23
CA CYS A 396 5.65 -9.26 -28.39
C CYS A 396 6.18 -10.70 -28.28
N VAL A 397 7.26 -11.01 -29.00
CA VAL A 397 7.87 -12.34 -29.01
C VAL A 397 8.53 -12.65 -27.67
N ARG A 398 9.23 -11.67 -27.08
CA ARG A 398 9.82 -11.80 -25.74
C ARG A 398 8.75 -12.02 -24.67
N ALA A 399 7.67 -11.23 -24.69
CA ALA A 399 6.57 -11.37 -23.75
C ALA A 399 5.88 -12.73 -23.88
N ARG A 400 5.57 -13.19 -25.11
CA ARG A 400 5.00 -14.53 -25.34
C ARG A 400 5.95 -15.66 -24.92
N GLY A 401 7.25 -15.50 -25.14
CA GLY A 401 8.28 -16.41 -24.66
C GLY A 401 8.30 -16.49 -23.12
N ALA A 402 8.20 -15.37 -22.43
CA ALA A 402 8.13 -15.31 -20.97
C ALA A 402 6.84 -15.94 -20.39
N LEU A 403 5.76 -16.04 -21.19
CA LEU A 403 4.57 -16.78 -20.79
C LEU A 403 4.78 -18.29 -20.78
N GLN A 404 5.75 -18.81 -21.54
CA GLN A 404 6.11 -20.23 -21.54
C GLN A 404 6.75 -20.60 -20.20
N GLY A 405 6.10 -21.48 -19.43
CA GLY A 405 6.52 -21.81 -18.07
C GLY A 405 5.94 -20.93 -16.97
N GLY A 406 5.09 -19.95 -17.32
CA GLY A 406 4.38 -19.10 -16.35
C GLY A 406 3.60 -19.87 -15.28
N GLU A 407 3.02 -21.01 -15.64
CA GLU A 407 2.32 -21.87 -14.67
C GLU A 407 3.24 -22.39 -13.56
N ALA A 408 4.48 -22.73 -13.88
CA ALA A 408 5.45 -23.20 -12.90
C ALA A 408 5.85 -22.05 -11.95
N LEU A 409 6.05 -20.84 -12.51
CA LEU A 409 6.29 -19.63 -11.74
C LEU A 409 5.14 -19.36 -10.75
N LEU A 410 3.90 -19.34 -11.23
CA LEU A 410 2.72 -19.08 -10.41
C LEU A 410 2.49 -20.15 -9.35
N ARG A 411 2.71 -21.42 -9.69
CA ARG A 411 2.63 -22.53 -8.72
C ARG A 411 3.70 -22.39 -7.64
N SER A 412 4.92 -21.99 -8.01
CA SER A 412 6.01 -21.77 -7.05
C SER A 412 5.74 -20.57 -6.12
N ALA A 413 5.20 -19.47 -6.67
CA ALA A 413 4.80 -18.29 -5.90
C ALA A 413 3.63 -18.60 -4.95
N SER A 414 2.64 -19.34 -5.42
CA SER A 414 1.52 -19.78 -4.57
C SER A 414 1.99 -20.70 -3.45
N ALA A 415 2.85 -21.68 -3.75
CA ALA A 415 3.40 -22.59 -2.73
C ALA A 415 4.21 -21.87 -1.66
N ARG A 416 5.00 -20.84 -2.02
CA ARG A 416 5.75 -20.03 -1.05
C ARG A 416 4.82 -19.18 -0.18
N LEU A 417 3.82 -18.53 -0.76
CA LEU A 417 2.80 -17.79 -0.02
C LEU A 417 1.94 -18.69 0.87
N GLY A 418 1.77 -19.95 0.47
CA GLY A 418 1.12 -21.00 1.25
C GLY A 418 1.82 -21.33 2.56
N ARG A 419 3.12 -21.03 2.69
CA ARG A 419 3.93 -21.42 3.86
C ARG A 419 4.62 -20.26 4.57
N GLY A 420 4.77 -19.10 3.91
CA GLY A 420 5.52 -17.96 4.41
C GLY A 420 4.76 -16.64 4.38
N ALA A 421 5.36 -15.60 4.96
CA ALA A 421 4.82 -14.25 4.90
C ALA A 421 4.89 -13.68 3.47
N PRO A 422 4.07 -12.68 3.10
CA PRO A 422 4.13 -12.06 1.77
C PRO A 422 5.50 -11.45 1.43
N GLY A 423 6.27 -11.03 2.44
CA GLY A 423 7.64 -10.54 2.27
C GLY A 423 8.69 -11.63 1.99
N GLU A 424 8.31 -12.91 2.11
CA GLU A 424 9.20 -14.08 1.98
C GLU A 424 9.12 -14.74 0.59
N LEU A 425 8.42 -14.12 -0.37
CA LEU A 425 8.46 -14.54 -1.78
C LEU A 425 9.91 -14.61 -2.30
N GLY A 426 10.81 -13.79 -1.75
CA GLY A 426 12.21 -13.67 -2.17
C GLY A 426 12.36 -12.64 -3.29
N GLY A 427 13.45 -11.87 -3.26
CA GLY A 427 13.68 -10.77 -4.22
C GLY A 427 13.61 -11.21 -5.67
N ASP A 428 14.23 -12.35 -5.98
CA ASP A 428 14.30 -12.89 -7.34
C ASP A 428 12.92 -13.32 -7.86
N LEU A 429 12.16 -14.07 -7.06
CA LEU A 429 10.83 -14.54 -7.46
C LEU A 429 9.83 -13.38 -7.57
N SER A 430 9.97 -12.36 -6.72
CA SER A 430 9.15 -11.14 -6.82
C SER A 430 9.46 -10.36 -8.11
N ALA A 431 10.72 -10.27 -8.51
CA ALA A 431 11.13 -9.62 -9.75
C ALA A 431 10.66 -10.41 -10.98
N GLU A 432 10.80 -11.74 -10.95
CA GLU A 432 10.29 -12.64 -11.99
C GLU A 432 8.77 -12.53 -12.13
N LEU A 433 8.02 -12.49 -11.02
CA LEU A 433 6.57 -12.31 -11.04
C LEU A 433 6.18 -10.94 -11.63
N ALA A 434 6.89 -9.87 -11.29
CA ALA A 434 6.63 -8.54 -11.84
C ALA A 434 6.89 -8.48 -13.35
N ALA A 435 8.01 -9.06 -13.82
CA ALA A 435 8.32 -9.18 -15.23
C ALA A 435 7.29 -10.04 -15.99
N PHE A 436 6.82 -11.12 -15.35
CA PHE A 436 5.77 -11.98 -15.88
C PHE A 436 4.43 -11.25 -16.01
N ILE A 437 4.00 -10.49 -15.00
CA ILE A 437 2.79 -9.66 -15.05
C ILE A 437 2.88 -8.65 -16.20
N GLY A 438 4.01 -7.97 -16.34
CA GLY A 438 4.25 -7.05 -17.47
C GLY A 438 4.13 -7.74 -18.83
N SER A 439 4.61 -8.98 -18.93
CA SER A 439 4.51 -9.79 -20.16
C SER A 439 3.05 -10.17 -20.48
N VAL A 440 2.25 -10.54 -19.48
CA VAL A 440 0.81 -10.81 -19.65
C VAL A 440 0.10 -9.56 -20.19
N GLU A 441 0.38 -8.38 -19.63
CA GLU A 441 -0.25 -7.13 -20.06
C GLU A 441 0.12 -6.73 -21.50
N ILE A 442 1.38 -6.93 -21.91
CA ILE A 442 1.83 -6.67 -23.28
C ILE A 442 1.07 -7.56 -24.25
N VAL A 443 1.01 -8.87 -23.97
CA VAL A 443 0.30 -9.83 -24.84
C VAL A 443 -1.18 -9.53 -24.90
N GLU A 444 -1.85 -9.25 -23.78
CA GLU A 444 -3.27 -8.88 -23.76
C GLU A 444 -3.55 -7.61 -24.58
N LYS A 445 -2.72 -6.57 -24.46
CA LYS A 445 -2.87 -5.32 -25.24
C LYS A 445 -2.75 -5.59 -26.74
N ILE A 446 -1.76 -6.39 -27.14
CA ILE A 446 -1.54 -6.77 -28.55
C ILE A 446 -2.70 -7.62 -29.06
N SER A 447 -3.16 -8.61 -28.29
CA SER A 447 -4.32 -9.44 -28.63
C SER A 447 -5.60 -8.59 -28.80
N VAL A 448 -5.86 -7.63 -27.91
CA VAL A 448 -7.00 -6.71 -28.03
C VAL A 448 -6.88 -5.86 -29.29
N PHE A 449 -5.70 -5.32 -29.57
CA PHE A 449 -5.45 -4.54 -30.79
C PHE A 449 -5.67 -5.39 -32.05
N ASN A 450 -5.08 -6.58 -32.13
CA ASN A 450 -5.21 -7.49 -33.27
C ASN A 450 -6.66 -7.92 -33.50
N ARG A 451 -7.41 -8.16 -32.42
CA ARG A 451 -8.84 -8.47 -32.49
C ARG A 451 -9.65 -7.29 -33.05
N ARG A 452 -9.38 -6.06 -32.58
CA ARG A 452 -10.01 -4.85 -33.11
C ARG A 452 -9.66 -4.59 -34.57
N ALA A 453 -8.38 -4.73 -34.93
CA ALA A 453 -7.90 -4.58 -36.31
C ALA A 453 -8.56 -5.61 -37.24
N GLN A 454 -8.72 -6.86 -36.78
CA GLN A 454 -9.45 -7.88 -37.53
C GLN A 454 -10.92 -7.46 -37.72
N PHE A 455 -11.62 -7.09 -36.65
CA PHE A 455 -13.03 -6.67 -36.78
C PHE A 455 -13.20 -5.43 -37.65
N PHE A 456 -12.30 -4.46 -37.55
CA PHE A 456 -12.30 -3.27 -38.39
C PHE A 456 -12.09 -3.62 -39.87
N LEU A 457 -11.08 -4.45 -40.19
CA LEU A 457 -10.82 -4.83 -41.58
C LEU A 457 -11.99 -5.64 -42.16
N TRP A 458 -12.58 -6.54 -41.37
CA TRP A 458 -13.77 -7.28 -41.76
C TRP A 458 -14.97 -6.35 -41.95
N GLY A 459 -15.16 -5.36 -41.07
CA GLY A 459 -16.18 -4.31 -41.21
C GLY A 459 -16.00 -3.52 -42.50
N LEU A 460 -14.78 -3.11 -42.83
CA LEU A 460 -14.46 -2.41 -44.07
C LEU A 460 -14.71 -3.28 -45.31
N ILE A 461 -14.34 -4.57 -45.28
CA ILE A 461 -14.52 -5.48 -46.42
C ILE A 461 -15.99 -5.81 -46.67
N PHE A 462 -16.75 -6.11 -45.61
CA PHE A 462 -18.12 -6.59 -45.73
C PHE A 462 -19.17 -5.48 -45.66
N ARG A 463 -18.82 -4.30 -45.14
CA ARG A 463 -19.71 -3.14 -45.01
C ARG A 463 -19.00 -1.80 -45.31
N PRO A 464 -18.40 -1.63 -46.50
CA PRO A 464 -17.56 -0.48 -46.83
C PRO A 464 -18.27 0.89 -46.79
N PHE A 465 -19.60 0.94 -46.84
CA PHE A 465 -20.37 2.18 -46.99
C PHE A 465 -21.48 2.37 -45.94
N GLU A 466 -21.41 1.66 -44.81
CA GLU A 466 -22.41 1.83 -43.74
C GLU A 466 -22.18 3.17 -43.02
N LEU A 467 -23.19 4.04 -43.03
CA LEU A 467 -23.18 5.35 -42.37
C LEU A 467 -24.05 5.28 -41.12
N GLU A 468 -23.46 5.59 -39.96
CA GLU A 468 -24.21 5.80 -38.73
C GLU A 468 -24.85 7.19 -38.74
N VAL A 469 -26.16 7.23 -38.56
CA VAL A 469 -26.93 8.47 -38.50
C VAL A 469 -27.22 8.81 -37.05
N SER A 470 -26.51 9.79 -36.51
CA SER A 470 -26.72 10.28 -35.14
C SER A 470 -27.46 11.62 -35.17
N ALA A 471 -28.50 11.76 -34.34
CA ALA A 471 -29.19 13.03 -34.16
C ALA A 471 -28.53 13.81 -33.02
N SER A 472 -27.94 14.96 -33.33
CA SER A 472 -27.28 15.85 -32.36
C SER A 472 -27.75 17.28 -32.62
N ALA A 473 -28.43 17.88 -31.64
CA ALA A 473 -28.97 19.24 -31.70
C ALA A 473 -29.89 19.50 -32.92
N GLY A 474 -30.82 18.58 -33.19
CA GLY A 474 -31.81 18.74 -34.26
C GLY A 474 -31.27 18.61 -35.68
N LYS A 475 -29.98 18.30 -35.85
CA LYS A 475 -29.35 18.02 -37.16
C LYS A 475 -28.90 16.56 -37.23
N LEU A 476 -29.19 15.91 -38.35
CA LEU A 476 -28.66 14.58 -38.66
C LEU A 476 -27.17 14.71 -38.99
N LYS A 477 -26.33 14.03 -38.21
CA LYS A 477 -24.90 13.90 -38.49
C LYS A 477 -24.66 12.48 -39.00
N PHE A 478 -24.15 12.40 -40.22
CA PHE A 478 -23.71 11.16 -40.85
C PHE A 478 -22.24 10.98 -40.50
N LYS A 479 -21.91 9.87 -39.83
CA LYS A 479 -20.53 9.45 -39.64
C LYS A 479 -20.35 8.08 -40.27
N PRO A 480 -19.16 7.76 -40.79
CA PRO A 480 -18.85 6.37 -41.14
C PRO A 480 -19.10 5.49 -39.91
N ALA A 481 -19.79 4.37 -40.08
CA ALA A 481 -20.06 3.43 -38.98
C ALA A 481 -18.78 2.79 -38.42
N PHE A 482 -17.66 2.91 -39.15
CA PHE A 482 -16.34 2.47 -38.73
C PHE A 482 -15.32 3.58 -38.98
N THR A 483 -14.61 4.03 -37.94
CA THR A 483 -13.54 5.03 -38.07
C THR A 483 -12.23 4.53 -37.46
N PHE A 484 -11.09 4.90 -38.05
CA PHE A 484 -9.75 4.47 -37.60
C PHE A 484 -9.49 4.75 -36.10
N PHE A 485 -10.09 5.81 -35.56
CA PHE A 485 -9.93 6.22 -34.16
C PHE A 485 -10.53 5.22 -33.14
N GLU A 486 -11.44 4.34 -33.58
CA GLU A 486 -12.05 3.31 -32.73
C GLU A 486 -11.09 2.12 -32.47
N ILE A 487 -10.07 1.97 -33.32
CA ILE A 487 -9.04 0.94 -33.14
C ILE A 487 -8.10 1.33 -31.98
N THR A 488 -7.77 2.61 -31.85
CA THR A 488 -6.76 3.16 -30.92
C THR A 488 -7.30 3.60 -29.56
N LEU A 489 -8.62 3.78 -29.39
CA LEU A 489 -9.19 4.20 -28.10
C LEU A 489 -9.22 3.02 -27.12
N VAL A 490 -8.22 2.95 -26.25
CA VAL A 490 -8.31 2.25 -24.96
C VAL A 490 -9.29 3.05 -24.11
N LYS A 491 -10.44 2.47 -23.78
CA LYS A 491 -11.28 2.95 -22.68
C LYS A 491 -10.90 2.21 -21.42
#